data_AF-A0A377HK60-F1
#
_entry.id   AF-A0A377HK60-F1
#
_cell.length_a   1.000
_cell.length_b   1.000
_cell.length_c   1.000
_cell.angle_alpha   90.00
_cell.angle_beta   90.00
_cell.angle_gamma   90.00
#
_symmetry.space_group_name_H-M   'P 1'
#
loop_
_entity.id
_entity.type
_entity.pdbx_description
1 polymer ?
#
loop_
_entity_poly.entity_id
_entity_poly.type
_entity_poly.pdbx_seq_one_letter_code
_entity_poly.pdbx_strand_id
1 'polypeptide(L)'
;MGIIGQSLTLFVVLVGGTVGYLVANDIPIFTEVDQTAIYGEWVEQGVPSYAADRFEVRKDGIYTKGARTTSYYEFTGSKLIYTVGNNTYLYTVEDTNTLQREKPYHYSTPFIRY
;
A
#
# COMPACT_ATOMS: atom_id res chain seq x y z
N MET A 1 -22.98 -43.54 6.66
CA MET A 1 -22.37 -42.22 6.48
C MET A 1 -22.01 -41.69 7.87
N GLY A 2 -20.73 -41.65 8.23
CA GLY A 2 -20.28 -41.19 9.55
C GLY A 2 -20.36 -39.66 9.68
N ILE A 3 -20.48 -39.16 10.91
CA ILE A 3 -20.62 -37.73 11.25
C ILE A 3 -19.58 -36.86 10.51
N ILE A 4 -18.35 -37.37 10.35
CA ILE A 4 -17.25 -36.69 9.64
C ILE A 4 -17.57 -36.43 8.15
N GLY A 5 -18.19 -37.39 7.45
CA GLY A 5 -18.54 -37.22 6.04
C GLY A 5 -19.69 -36.24 5.82
N GLN A 6 -20.63 -36.17 6.77
CA GLN A 6 -21.73 -35.22 6.73
C GLN A 6 -21.24 -33.79 7.00
N SER A 7 -20.35 -33.59 7.97
CA SER A 7 -19.74 -32.29 8.26
C SER A 7 -18.91 -31.75 7.09
N LEU A 8 -18.18 -32.61 6.37
CA LEU A 8 -17.42 -32.20 5.19
C LEU A 8 -18.35 -31.72 4.06
N THR A 9 -19.45 -32.44 3.84
CA THR A 9 -20.43 -32.10 2.81
C THR A 9 -21.10 -30.75 3.11
N LEU A 10 -21.48 -30.51 4.37
CA LEU A 10 -22.06 -29.23 4.81
C LEU A 10 -21.07 -28.07 4.64
N PHE A 11 -19.78 -28.30 4.93
CA PHE A 11 -18.76 -27.28 4.75
C PHE A 11 -18.58 -26.89 3.28
N VAL A 12 -18.53 -27.87 2.37
CA VAL A 12 -18.39 -27.61 0.92
C VAL A 12 -19.60 -26.84 0.37
N VAL A 13 -20.83 -27.21 0.79
CA VAL A 13 -22.05 -26.50 0.38
C VAL A 13 -22.04 -25.06 0.91
N LEU A 14 -21.57 -24.83 2.14
CA LEU A 14 -21.55 -23.50 2.74
C LEU A 14 -20.50 -22.59 2.09
N VAL A 15 -19.28 -23.10 1.85
CA VAL A 15 -18.24 -22.36 1.14
C VAL A 15 -18.66 -22.09 -0.30
N GLY A 16 -19.15 -23.10 -1.01
CA GLY A 16 -19.60 -22.97 -2.39
C GLY A 16 -20.76 -22.00 -2.55
N GLY A 17 -21.75 -22.04 -1.66
CA GLY A 17 -22.87 -21.11 -1.64
C GLY A 17 -22.42 -19.67 -1.37
N THR A 18 -21.48 -19.47 -0.45
CA THR A 18 -20.93 -18.15 -0.14
C THR A 18 -20.18 -17.58 -1.33
N VAL A 19 -19.28 -18.35 -1.95
CA VAL A 19 -18.55 -17.95 -3.17
C VAL A 19 -19.51 -17.65 -4.32
N GLY A 20 -20.53 -18.51 -4.52
CA GLY A 20 -21.55 -18.30 -5.56
C GLY A 20 -22.36 -17.01 -5.36
N TYR A 21 -22.74 -16.70 -4.12
CA TYR A 21 -23.42 -15.44 -3.78
C TYR A 21 -22.53 -14.22 -4.09
N LEU A 22 -21.26 -14.29 -3.72
CA LEU A 22 -20.32 -13.18 -3.95
C LEU A 22 -20.12 -12.90 -5.45
N VAL A 23 -19.97 -13.95 -6.26
CA VAL A 23 -19.87 -13.84 -7.73
C VAL A 23 -21.16 -13.33 -8.35
N ALA A 24 -22.33 -13.82 -7.92
CA ALA A 24 -23.61 -13.41 -8.48
C ALA A 24 -23.99 -11.94 -8.19
N ASN A 25 -23.35 -11.32 -7.20
CA ASN A 25 -23.59 -9.93 -6.80
C ASN A 25 -22.40 -9.01 -7.10
N ASP A 26 -21.44 -9.44 -7.92
CA ASP A 26 -20.26 -8.67 -8.29
C ASP A 26 -19.51 -8.07 -7.09
N ILE A 27 -19.45 -8.81 -5.97
CA ILE A 27 -18.78 -8.33 -4.75
C ILE A 27 -17.26 -8.45 -4.96
N PRO A 28 -16.49 -7.34 -5.01
CA PRO A 28 -15.05 -7.39 -5.23
C PRO A 28 -14.35 -7.93 -3.98
N ILE A 29 -13.75 -9.11 -4.10
CA ILE A 29 -12.97 -9.75 -3.02
C ILE A 29 -11.46 -9.51 -3.21
N PHE A 30 -11.08 -9.16 -4.44
CA PHE A 30 -9.73 -8.74 -4.80
C PHE A 30 -9.85 -7.46 -5.61
N THR A 31 -9.40 -6.34 -5.04
CA THR A 31 -9.30 -5.07 -5.77
C THR A 31 -7.87 -4.92 -6.25
N GLU A 32 -7.69 -4.78 -7.55
CA GLU A 32 -6.38 -4.43 -8.11
C GLU A 32 -5.98 -3.04 -7.60
N VAL A 33 -4.79 -2.96 -7.00
CA VAL A 33 -4.25 -1.69 -6.52
C VAL A 33 -3.73 -0.91 -7.71
N ASP A 34 -4.33 0.25 -8.00
CA ASP A 34 -3.79 1.18 -8.98
C ASP A 34 -2.45 1.74 -8.49
N GLN A 35 -1.36 1.22 -9.05
CA GLN A 35 0.00 1.65 -8.73
C GLN A 35 0.28 3.09 -9.14
N THR A 36 -0.46 3.63 -10.12
CA THR A 36 -0.26 5.02 -10.58
C THR A 36 -0.75 6.03 -9.55
N ALA A 37 -1.64 5.61 -8.64
CA ALA A 37 -2.15 6.44 -7.58
C ALA A 37 -1.06 7.00 -6.67
N ILE A 38 0.11 6.34 -6.53
CA ILE A 38 1.20 6.81 -5.67
C ILE A 38 2.28 7.63 -6.42
N TYR A 39 2.21 7.71 -7.76
CA TYR A 39 3.23 8.39 -8.57
C TYR A 39 3.24 9.90 -8.37
N GLY A 40 4.44 10.48 -8.49
CA GLY A 40 4.67 11.92 -8.34
C GLY A 40 5.72 12.25 -7.28
N GLU A 41 5.94 13.54 -7.08
CA GLU A 41 6.86 14.07 -6.06
C GLU A 41 6.11 14.29 -4.74
N TRP A 42 6.73 13.87 -3.66
CA TRP A 42 6.21 13.95 -2.30
C TRP A 42 7.15 14.78 -1.44
N VAL A 43 6.62 15.81 -0.80
CA VAL A 43 7.39 16.81 -0.04
C VAL A 43 6.94 16.84 1.41
N GLU A 44 7.89 16.69 2.33
CA GLU A 44 7.65 16.77 3.76
C GLU A 44 7.09 18.15 4.16
N GLN A 45 6.09 18.13 5.03
CA GLN A 45 5.42 19.32 5.55
C GLN A 45 5.79 19.58 7.01
N GLY A 46 5.56 20.82 7.46
CA GLY A 46 5.84 21.23 8.84
C GLY A 46 7.31 21.55 9.12
N VAL A 47 8.15 21.61 8.09
CA VAL A 47 9.57 21.99 8.18
C VAL A 47 9.91 23.05 7.11
N PRO A 48 10.96 23.85 7.30
CA PRO A 48 11.42 24.78 6.27
C PRO A 48 11.75 24.07 4.95
N SER A 49 11.43 24.70 3.82
CA SER A 49 11.56 24.09 2.49
C SER A 49 12.97 23.60 2.14
N TYR A 50 14.00 24.26 2.65
CA TYR A 50 15.40 23.85 2.45
C TYR A 50 15.79 22.60 3.25
N ALA A 51 15.03 22.27 4.30
CA ALA A 51 15.25 21.11 5.16
C ALA A 51 14.24 19.97 4.90
N ALA A 52 13.17 20.22 4.14
CA ALA A 52 12.15 19.25 3.82
C ALA A 52 12.71 18.06 3.03
N ASP A 53 12.44 16.85 3.51
CA ASP A 53 12.69 15.64 2.74
C ASP A 53 11.78 15.60 1.50
N ARG A 54 12.35 15.09 0.40
CA ARG A 54 11.65 14.97 -0.89
C ARG A 54 12.03 13.66 -1.56
N PHE A 55 11.03 12.99 -2.08
CA PHE A 55 11.21 11.81 -2.93
C PHE A 55 10.17 11.79 -4.03
N GLU A 56 10.47 11.10 -5.11
CA GLU A 56 9.58 10.92 -6.23
C GLU A 56 9.35 9.43 -6.46
N VAL A 57 8.08 9.05 -6.60
CA VAL A 57 7.69 7.68 -6.93
C VAL A 57 7.47 7.60 -8.43
N ARG A 58 8.20 6.70 -9.08
CA ARG A 58 8.07 6.38 -10.50
C ARG A 58 7.83 4.89 -10.68
N LYS A 59 7.37 4.50 -11.87
CA LYS A 59 7.15 3.09 -12.24
C LYS A 59 8.36 2.18 -12.03
N ASP A 60 9.58 2.73 -12.10
CA ASP A 60 10.83 1.97 -12.07
C ASP A 60 11.64 2.17 -10.78
N GLY A 61 11.06 2.87 -9.78
CA GLY A 61 11.69 3.02 -8.48
C GLY A 61 11.37 4.33 -7.76
N ILE A 62 12.07 4.51 -6.64
CA ILE A 62 12.05 5.72 -5.83
C ILE A 62 13.26 6.57 -6.18
N TYR A 63 13.03 7.86 -6.37
CA TYR A 63 14.05 8.83 -6.71
C TYR A 63 14.18 9.86 -5.59
N THR A 64 15.40 10.20 -5.21
CA THR A 64 15.67 11.31 -4.28
C THR A 64 16.73 12.20 -4.90
N LYS A 65 16.51 13.53 -4.91
CA LYS A 65 17.42 14.50 -5.53
C LYS A 65 17.77 14.16 -6.99
N GLY A 66 16.80 13.65 -7.75
CA GLY A 66 16.93 13.29 -9.16
C GLY A 66 17.66 11.97 -9.46
N ALA A 67 18.23 11.30 -8.46
CA ALA A 67 18.87 10.00 -8.62
C ALA A 67 17.95 8.86 -8.15
N ARG A 68 18.00 7.71 -8.82
CA ARG A 68 17.25 6.52 -8.38
C ARG A 68 17.89 5.94 -7.13
N THR A 69 17.15 5.95 -6.04
CA THR A 69 17.60 5.52 -4.71
C THR A 69 17.37 4.03 -4.50
N THR A 70 16.26 3.51 -5.03
CA THR A 70 15.97 2.08 -5.09
C THR A 70 15.12 1.78 -6.31
N SER A 71 15.34 0.63 -6.94
CA SER A 71 14.50 0.11 -8.03
C SER A 71 13.28 -0.67 -7.53
N TYR A 72 13.17 -0.88 -6.21
CA TYR A 72 12.12 -1.69 -5.61
C TYR A 72 11.41 -0.93 -4.50
N TYR A 73 10.09 -0.90 -4.60
CA TYR A 73 9.15 -0.45 -3.58
C TYR A 73 7.88 -1.30 -3.68
N GLU A 74 7.09 -1.30 -2.61
CA GLU A 74 5.78 -1.93 -2.54
C GLU A 74 4.73 -0.87 -2.27
N PHE A 75 3.62 -0.91 -3.03
CA PHE A 75 2.45 -0.10 -2.77
C PHE A 75 1.20 -0.98 -2.67
N THR A 76 0.57 -0.97 -1.50
CA THR A 76 -0.60 -1.81 -1.17
C THR A 76 -1.94 -1.09 -1.36
N GLY A 77 -1.93 0.15 -1.87
CA GLY A 77 -3.10 1.02 -1.90
C GLY A 77 -3.27 1.86 -0.62
N SER A 78 -2.73 1.38 0.50
CA SER A 78 -2.77 2.06 1.80
C SER A 78 -1.39 2.33 2.40
N LYS A 79 -0.35 1.66 1.91
CA LYS A 79 1.02 1.83 2.39
C LYS A 79 2.00 1.87 1.22
N LEU A 80 3.00 2.73 1.36
CA LEU A 80 4.20 2.75 0.52
C LEU A 80 5.39 2.31 1.37
N ILE A 81 6.11 1.29 0.92
CA ILE A 81 7.23 0.69 1.65
C ILE A 81 8.41 0.55 0.72
N TYR A 82 9.59 1.00 1.17
CA TYR A 82 10.85 0.77 0.45
C TYR A 82 12.04 0.81 1.38
N THR A 83 13.18 0.28 0.92
CA THR A 83 14.42 0.24 1.68
C THR A 83 15.54 0.97 0.94
N VAL A 84 16.32 1.77 1.67
CA VAL A 84 17.52 2.44 1.18
C VAL A 84 18.66 2.15 2.16
N GLY A 85 19.69 1.45 1.69
CA GLY A 85 20.76 0.95 2.57
C GLY A 85 20.17 0.05 3.66
N ASN A 86 20.34 0.43 4.93
CA ASN A 86 19.81 -0.29 6.09
C ASN A 86 18.49 0.27 6.64
N ASN A 87 17.93 1.31 6.01
CA ASN A 87 16.74 1.99 6.49
C ASN A 87 15.52 1.58 5.68
N THR A 88 14.47 1.12 6.36
CA THR A 88 13.14 0.94 5.77
C THR A 88 12.31 2.18 6.00
N TYR A 89 11.79 2.72 4.92
CA TYR A 89 10.83 3.80 4.91
C TYR A 89 9.44 3.19 4.78
N LEU A 90 8.53 3.64 5.63
CA LEU A 90 7.13 3.21 5.62
C LEU A 90 6.27 4.45 5.71
N TYR A 91 5.37 4.57 4.75
CA TYR A 91 4.38 5.63 4.66
C TYR A 91 2.99 5.02 4.62
N THR A 92 2.06 5.61 5.36
CA THR A 92 0.64 5.28 5.32
C THR A 92 -0.11 6.35 4.53
N VAL A 93 -1.00 5.94 3.64
CA VAL A 93 -1.88 6.84 2.87
C VAL A 93 -2.96 7.34 3.81
N GLU A 94 -3.01 8.66 4.01
CA GLU A 94 -4.09 9.33 4.75
C GLU A 94 -5.22 9.75 3.80
N ASP A 95 -4.84 10.34 2.66
CA ASP A 95 -5.74 10.71 1.58
C ASP A 95 -5.01 10.66 0.22
N THR A 96 -5.70 11.03 -0.88
CA THR A 96 -5.13 10.98 -2.24
C THR A 96 -3.85 11.81 -2.39
N ASN A 97 -3.65 12.86 -1.60
CA ASN A 97 -2.52 13.80 -1.68
C ASN A 97 -1.65 13.83 -0.43
N THR A 98 -1.94 13.00 0.58
CA THR A 98 -1.23 13.01 1.87
C THR A 98 -0.71 11.62 2.25
N LEU A 99 0.59 11.54 2.50
CA LEU A 99 1.25 10.39 3.11
C LEU A 99 1.73 10.75 4.52
N GLN A 100 1.60 9.81 5.45
CA GLN A 100 2.14 9.90 6.80
C GLN A 100 3.36 8.99 6.93
N ARG A 101 4.53 9.56 7.21
CA ARG A 101 5.76 8.79 7.40
C ARG A 101 5.81 8.16 8.79
N GLU A 102 5.69 6.84 8.88
CA GLU A 102 5.79 6.11 10.17
C GLU A 102 7.22 5.62 10.49
N LYS A 103 8.07 5.47 9.46
CA LYS A 103 9.48 5.04 9.60
C LYS A 103 10.38 5.83 8.66
N PRO A 104 11.67 6.06 9.02
CA PRO A 104 12.41 5.48 10.16
C PRO A 104 12.33 6.28 11.47
N TYR A 105 11.68 7.44 11.47
CA TYR A 105 11.71 8.37 12.61
C TYR A 105 10.63 8.07 13.65
N HIS A 106 10.82 8.56 14.87
CA HIS A 106 9.88 8.40 16.00
C HIS A 106 8.66 9.34 15.94
N TYR A 107 8.61 10.24 14.97
CA TYR A 107 7.51 11.19 14.78
C TYR A 107 6.91 11.00 13.38
N SER A 108 5.58 10.97 13.31
CA SER A 108 4.86 10.94 12.04
C SER A 108 4.89 12.32 11.40
N THR A 109 5.37 12.41 10.17
CA THR A 109 5.37 13.67 9.41
C THR A 109 4.55 13.53 8.13
N PRO A 110 3.70 14.53 7.80
CA PRO A 110 2.93 14.52 6.56
C PRO A 110 3.84 14.84 5.37
N PHE A 111 3.55 14.19 4.24
CA PHE A 111 4.10 14.47 2.93
C PHE A 111 2.95 14.79 1.99
N ILE A 112 3.05 15.91 1.28
CA ILE A 112 2.04 16.34 0.30
C ILE A 112 2.59 16.15 -1.11
N ARG A 113 1.71 15.73 -2.03
CA ARG A 113 2.04 15.64 -3.45
C ARG A 113 2.20 17.02 -4.08
N TYR A 114 3.32 17.24 -4.79
CA TYR A 114 3.61 18.48 -5.52
C TYR A 114 3.28 18.36 -7.02
#